data_AF-A0A3B8NGA6-F1
#
_entry.id   AF-A0A3B8NGA6-F1
#
_cell.length_a   1.000
_cell.length_b   1.000
_cell.length_c   1.000
_cell.angle_alpha   90.00
_cell.angle_beta   90.00
_cell.angle_gamma   90.00
#
_symmetry.space_group_name_H-M   'P 1'
#
loop_
_entity.id
_entity.type
_entity.pdbx_description
1 polymer ?
#
loop_
_entity_poly.entity_id
_entity_poly.type
_entity_poly.pdbx_seq_one_letter_code
_entity_poly.pdbx_strand_id
1 'polypeptide(L)'
;LSKQAFNGLLKTLEEPPVNCLMLLITAFPEQLLDTIISRCIEVPIMSSGANVADNEYGDRLRDLLRSVRLDLGVSEALKIARSFSDILKDAKEQSEKEEDKERKLESQSFAKTTDGRWLKDREDYHKAIAQSRYLGIRSDLIEVLISWFGDALRHKKGYTKLDFLQHSEFTLTLSNEFSIDELMERMNSLEKLRDDLGTNVQESLAIEVSFLRAFAGNQNV
;
A
#
# COMPACT_ATOMS: atom_id res chain seq x y z
N LEU A 1 17.04 -0.09 8.55
CA LEU A 1 18.48 -0.21 8.88
C LEU A 1 18.91 1.00 9.72
N SER A 2 19.82 0.84 10.69
CA SER A 2 20.40 1.99 11.39
C SER A 2 21.28 2.81 10.44
N LYS A 3 21.46 4.13 10.70
CA LYS A 3 22.32 5.00 9.86
C LYS A 3 23.73 4.44 9.66
N GLN A 4 24.27 3.78 10.68
CA GLN A 4 25.59 3.15 10.63
C GLN A 4 25.62 1.93 9.70
N ALA A 5 24.59 1.07 9.79
CA ALA A 5 24.47 -0.09 8.91
C ALA A 5 24.29 0.32 7.43
N PHE A 6 23.55 1.40 7.18
CA PHE A 6 23.38 1.97 5.84
C PHE A 6 24.71 2.46 5.23
N ASN A 7 25.51 3.22 5.98
CA ASN A 7 26.81 3.69 5.52
C ASN A 7 27.79 2.53 5.27
N GLY A 8 27.70 1.47 6.07
CA GLY A 8 28.46 0.24 5.86
C GLY A 8 28.07 -0.43 4.54
N LEU A 9 26.77 -0.59 4.28
CA LEU A 9 26.25 -1.17 3.04
C LEU A 9 26.67 -0.37 1.80
N LEU A 10 26.58 0.97 1.85
CA LEU A 10 26.95 1.83 0.73
C LEU A 10 28.40 1.66 0.31
N LYS A 11 29.34 1.58 1.27
CA LYS A 11 30.75 1.34 0.96
C LYS A 11 30.97 0.02 0.24
N THR A 12 30.28 -1.04 0.69
CA THR A 12 30.41 -2.35 0.07
C THR A 12 29.70 -2.45 -1.29
N LEU A 13 28.65 -1.66 -1.52
CA LEU A 13 28.02 -1.52 -2.84
C LEU A 13 28.90 -0.73 -3.82
N GLU A 14 29.66 0.26 -3.33
CA GLU A 14 30.61 1.05 -4.15
C GLU A 14 31.85 0.25 -4.55
N GLU A 15 32.42 -0.50 -3.61
CA GLU A 15 33.61 -1.33 -3.82
C GLU A 15 33.33 -2.77 -3.39
N PRO A 16 32.60 -3.56 -4.21
CA PRO A 16 32.25 -4.93 -3.85
C PRO A 16 33.51 -5.80 -3.80
N PRO A 17 33.62 -6.71 -2.81
CA PRO A 17 34.70 -7.69 -2.77
C PRO A 17 34.72 -8.56 -4.02
N VAL A 18 35.91 -9.06 -4.37
CA VAL A 18 36.08 -10.00 -5.50
C VAL A 18 35.22 -11.24 -5.26
N ASN A 19 34.47 -11.68 -6.28
CA ASN A 19 33.52 -12.80 -6.23
C ASN A 19 32.35 -12.64 -5.25
N CYS A 20 31.84 -11.42 -5.04
CA CYS A 20 30.64 -11.17 -4.26
C CYS A 20 29.40 -11.02 -5.15
N LEU A 21 28.30 -11.70 -4.80
CA LEU A 21 26.96 -11.43 -5.31
C LEU A 21 26.10 -10.93 -4.15
N MET A 22 25.53 -9.73 -4.29
CA MET A 22 24.62 -9.16 -3.31
C MET A 22 23.20 -9.21 -3.82
N LEU A 23 22.30 -9.76 -3.01
CA LEU A 23 20.87 -9.80 -3.27
C LEU A 23 20.17 -8.99 -2.18
N LEU A 24 19.60 -7.85 -2.57
CA LEU A 24 18.77 -7.04 -1.70
C LEU A 24 17.30 -7.36 -2.00
N ILE A 25 16.58 -7.83 -0.98
CA ILE A 25 15.14 -8.09 -1.06
C ILE A 25 14.44 -7.03 -0.21
N THR A 26 13.56 -6.26 -0.84
CA THR A 26 12.70 -5.28 -0.18
C THR A 26 11.29 -5.40 -0.72
N ALA A 27 10.29 -5.26 0.14
CA ALA A 27 8.90 -5.08 -0.28
C ALA A 27 8.59 -3.60 -0.59
N PHE A 28 9.48 -2.68 -0.19
CA PHE A 28 9.30 -1.22 -0.24
C PHE A 28 10.56 -0.56 -0.83
N PRO A 29 10.78 -0.61 -2.14
CA PRO A 29 11.93 0.01 -2.78
C PRO A 29 12.00 1.53 -2.55
N GLU A 30 10.85 2.20 -2.45
CA GLU A 30 10.73 3.65 -2.22
C GLU A 30 11.22 4.12 -0.85
N GLN A 31 11.34 3.21 0.12
CA GLN A 31 11.92 3.51 1.44
C GLN A 31 13.44 3.41 1.47
N LEU A 32 14.07 2.93 0.39
CA LEU A 32 15.51 2.91 0.25
C LEU A 32 16.03 4.30 -0.14
N LEU A 33 17.27 4.60 0.24
CA LEU A 33 17.92 5.82 -0.22
C LEU A 33 18.21 5.69 -1.72
N ASP A 34 18.02 6.78 -2.48
CA ASP A 34 18.36 6.85 -3.90
C ASP A 34 19.80 6.40 -4.21
N THR A 35 20.72 6.60 -3.26
CA THR A 35 22.13 6.18 -3.36
C THR A 35 22.33 4.67 -3.36
N ILE A 36 21.41 3.91 -2.76
CA ILE A 36 21.39 2.44 -2.82
C ILE A 36 20.74 2.00 -4.12
N ILE A 37 19.58 2.59 -4.44
CA ILE A 37 18.79 2.25 -5.64
C ILE A 37 19.65 2.40 -6.90
N SER A 38 20.38 3.52 -7.02
CA SER A 38 21.28 3.80 -8.16
C SER A 38 22.47 2.82 -8.31
N ARG A 39 22.76 1.99 -7.32
CA ARG A 39 23.84 0.99 -7.33
C ARG A 39 23.35 -0.44 -7.41
N CYS A 40 22.04 -0.64 -7.45
CA CYS A 40 21.41 -1.95 -7.57
C CYS A 40 20.79 -2.13 -8.96
N ILE A 41 20.71 -3.37 -9.42
CA ILE A 41 19.85 -3.73 -10.55
C ILE A 41 18.50 -4.11 -9.95
N GLU A 42 17.47 -3.32 -10.28
CA GLU A 42 16.11 -3.60 -9.85
C GLU A 42 15.51 -4.75 -10.68
N VAL A 43 15.11 -5.81 -9.98
CA VAL A 43 14.39 -6.94 -10.58
C VAL A 43 13.04 -7.05 -9.89
N PRO A 44 11.97 -6.44 -10.44
CA PRO A 44 10.65 -6.54 -9.83
C PRO A 44 10.18 -7.99 -9.88
N ILE A 45 9.92 -8.58 -8.71
CA ILE A 45 9.34 -9.92 -8.61
C ILE A 45 7.83 -9.78 -8.78
N MET A 46 7.38 -9.85 -10.03
CA MET A 46 5.96 -9.81 -10.36
C MET A 46 5.34 -11.21 -10.21
N SER A 47 4.41 -11.35 -9.28
CA SER A 47 3.53 -12.52 -9.21
C SER A 47 2.58 -12.47 -10.41
N SER A 48 2.79 -13.33 -11.40
CA SER A 48 1.84 -13.46 -12.51
C SER A 48 0.56 -14.14 -12.01
N GLY A 49 -0.55 -13.39 -11.99
CA GLY A 49 -1.90 -13.93 -11.78
C GLY A 49 -2.50 -13.77 -10.38
N ALA A 50 -1.84 -13.08 -9.45
CA ALA A 50 -2.49 -12.65 -8.22
C ALA A 50 -3.26 -11.34 -8.49
N ASN A 51 -4.49 -11.23 -7.99
CA ASN A 51 -5.18 -9.94 -7.95
C ASN A 51 -4.34 -8.97 -7.09
N VAL A 52 -4.39 -7.67 -7.41
CA VAL A 52 -3.85 -6.66 -6.48
C VAL A 52 -4.56 -6.81 -5.13
N ALA A 53 -3.79 -6.86 -4.04
CA ALA A 53 -4.28 -7.16 -2.70
C ALA A 53 -5.13 -8.44 -2.65
N ASP A 54 -4.59 -9.58 -3.07
CA ASP A 54 -5.24 -10.89 -2.93
C ASP A 54 -5.19 -11.38 -1.46
N ASN A 55 -5.88 -10.65 -0.60
CA ASN A 55 -5.98 -10.86 0.84
C ASN A 55 -7.34 -10.36 1.37
N GLU A 56 -7.62 -10.62 2.64
CA GLU A 56 -8.90 -10.27 3.27
C GLU A 56 -9.23 -8.77 3.21
N TYR A 57 -8.22 -7.90 3.25
CA TYR A 57 -8.43 -6.45 3.19
C TYR A 57 -8.78 -6.00 1.78
N GLY A 58 -8.13 -6.57 0.77
CA GLY A 58 -8.45 -6.32 -0.64
C GLY A 58 -9.83 -6.85 -1.02
N ASP A 59 -10.23 -8.01 -0.51
CA ASP A 59 -11.60 -8.54 -0.68
C ASP A 59 -12.63 -7.60 -0.04
N ARG A 60 -12.42 -7.16 1.21
CA ARG A 60 -13.30 -6.19 1.89
C ARG A 60 -13.44 -4.89 1.10
N LEU A 61 -12.34 -4.39 0.54
CA LEU A 61 -12.35 -3.17 -0.27
C LEU A 61 -13.10 -3.36 -1.59
N ARG A 62 -12.86 -4.48 -2.29
CA ARG A 62 -13.60 -4.80 -3.52
C ARG A 62 -15.10 -4.93 -3.24
N ASP A 63 -15.49 -5.57 -2.15
CA ASP A 63 -16.90 -5.65 -1.74
C ASP A 63 -17.50 -4.29 -1.37
N LEU A 64 -16.74 -3.42 -0.71
CA LEU A 64 -17.15 -2.03 -0.47
C LEU A 64 -17.43 -1.33 -1.81
N LEU A 65 -16.49 -1.39 -2.77
CA LEU A 65 -16.60 -0.71 -4.06
C LEU A 65 -17.77 -1.21 -4.90
N ARG A 66 -18.15 -2.49 -4.81
CA ARG A 66 -19.34 -3.03 -5.49
C ARG A 66 -20.65 -2.40 -4.98
N SER A 67 -20.69 -2.01 -3.71
CA SER A 67 -21.88 -1.44 -3.10
C SER A 67 -22.06 0.05 -3.40
N VAL A 68 -21.03 0.70 -3.96
CA VAL A 68 -20.99 2.13 -4.21
C VAL A 68 -21.65 2.46 -5.54
N ARG A 69 -22.59 3.40 -5.52
CA ARG A 69 -22.96 4.16 -6.72
C ARG A 69 -22.17 5.46 -6.74
N LEU A 70 -21.30 5.61 -7.73
CA LEU A 70 -20.58 6.85 -7.96
C LEU A 70 -21.60 7.93 -8.38
N ASP A 71 -21.39 9.18 -7.95
CA ASP A 71 -22.30 10.33 -8.11
C ASP A 71 -23.36 10.58 -7.00
N LEU A 72 -23.28 9.87 -5.87
CA LEU A 72 -24.16 10.14 -4.70
C LEU A 72 -23.71 11.33 -3.82
N GLY A 73 -22.82 12.19 -4.32
CA GLY A 73 -22.39 13.42 -3.65
C GLY A 73 -21.42 13.20 -2.47
N VAL A 74 -21.14 14.31 -1.77
CA VAL A 74 -20.12 14.41 -0.71
C VAL A 74 -20.32 13.39 0.43
N SER A 75 -21.58 13.16 0.84
CA SER A 75 -21.92 12.24 1.94
C SER A 75 -21.43 10.81 1.66
N GLU A 76 -21.65 10.32 0.45
CA GLU A 76 -21.32 8.95 0.08
C GLU A 76 -19.81 8.78 -0.09
N ALA A 77 -19.12 9.77 -0.68
CA ALA A 77 -17.67 9.79 -0.72
C ALA A 77 -17.05 9.71 0.69
N LEU A 78 -17.58 10.46 1.67
CA LEU A 78 -17.11 10.40 3.06
C LEU A 78 -17.43 9.06 3.74
N LYS A 79 -18.56 8.42 3.42
CA LYS A 79 -18.86 7.07 3.92
C LYS A 79 -17.81 6.05 3.43
N ILE A 80 -17.45 6.11 2.16
CA ILE A 80 -16.43 5.22 1.58
C ILE A 80 -15.06 5.52 2.20
N ALA A 81 -14.70 6.80 2.34
CA ALA A 81 -13.46 7.22 3.00
C ALA A 81 -13.35 6.67 4.42
N ARG A 82 -14.45 6.71 5.18
CA ARG A 82 -14.53 6.15 6.52
C ARG A 82 -14.38 4.63 6.50
N SER A 83 -15.13 3.93 5.65
CA SER A 83 -15.03 2.46 5.54
C SER A 83 -13.63 2.01 5.11
N PHE A 84 -12.98 2.74 4.20
CA PHE A 84 -11.58 2.50 3.82
C PHE A 84 -10.63 2.72 5.01
N SER A 85 -10.83 3.81 5.76
CA SER A 85 -10.05 4.10 6.98
C SER A 85 -10.23 3.02 8.05
N ASP A 86 -11.44 2.45 8.19
CA ASP A 86 -11.72 1.35 9.11
C ASP A 86 -10.98 0.06 8.68
N ILE A 87 -10.89 -0.23 7.37
CA ILE A 87 -10.08 -1.34 6.84
C ILE A 87 -8.59 -1.14 7.16
N LEU A 88 -8.05 0.06 6.96
CA LEU A 88 -6.66 0.38 7.30
C LEU A 88 -6.38 0.26 8.79
N LYS A 89 -7.32 0.73 9.63
CA LYS A 89 -7.22 0.62 11.07
C LYS A 89 -7.16 -0.84 11.52
N ASP A 90 -8.04 -1.69 11.02
CA ASP A 90 -8.01 -3.14 11.30
C ASP A 90 -6.66 -3.75 10.88
N ALA A 91 -6.18 -3.42 9.67
CA ALA A 91 -4.90 -3.93 9.16
C ALA A 91 -3.72 -3.53 10.05
N LYS A 92 -3.73 -2.30 10.56
CA LYS A 92 -2.73 -1.79 11.50
C LYS A 92 -2.79 -2.53 12.84
N GLU A 93 -3.98 -2.61 13.44
CA GLU A 93 -4.19 -3.27 14.73
C GLU A 93 -3.80 -4.76 14.67
N GLN A 94 -4.13 -5.44 13.57
CA GLN A 94 -3.78 -6.84 13.37
C GLN A 94 -2.26 -7.02 13.18
N SER A 95 -1.61 -6.13 12.40
CA SER A 95 -0.14 -6.15 12.23
C SER A 95 0.60 -5.95 13.56
N GLU A 96 0.15 -4.99 14.38
CA GLU A 96 0.72 -4.74 15.71
C GLU A 96 0.48 -5.93 16.66
N LYS A 97 -0.71 -6.52 16.63
CA LYS A 97 -1.08 -7.66 17.48
C LYS A 97 -0.31 -8.92 17.15
N GLU A 98 -0.06 -9.20 15.87
CA GLU A 98 0.73 -10.36 15.44
C GLU A 98 2.19 -10.22 15.88
N GLU A 99 2.81 -9.07 15.62
CA GLU A 99 4.20 -8.84 16.02
C GLU A 99 4.37 -8.75 17.54
N ASP A 100 3.39 -8.25 18.29
CA ASP A 100 3.43 -8.28 19.75
C ASP A 100 3.38 -9.71 20.31
N LYS A 101 2.65 -10.62 19.66
CA LYS A 101 2.67 -12.05 20.02
C LYS A 101 4.05 -12.66 19.77
N GLU A 102 4.62 -12.45 18.59
CA GLU A 102 5.96 -12.96 18.25
C GLU A 102 7.02 -12.41 19.21
N ARG A 103 6.99 -11.10 19.48
CA ARG A 103 7.86 -10.44 20.44
C ARG A 103 7.77 -11.06 21.84
N LYS A 104 6.55 -11.39 22.31
CA LYS A 104 6.33 -12.03 23.61
C LYS A 104 6.90 -13.45 23.66
N LEU A 105 6.71 -14.25 22.61
CA LEU A 105 7.26 -15.60 22.50
C LEU A 105 8.80 -15.57 22.50
N GLU A 106 9.38 -14.65 21.74
CA GLU A 106 10.82 -14.48 21.68
C GLU A 106 11.38 -13.98 23.02
N SER A 107 10.75 -12.99 23.63
CA SER A 107 11.15 -12.50 24.95
C SER A 107 11.11 -13.60 26.01
N GLN A 108 10.07 -14.44 26.03
CA GLN A 108 10.01 -15.57 26.97
C GLN A 108 11.15 -16.57 26.78
N SER A 109 11.56 -16.81 25.54
CA SER A 109 12.63 -17.74 25.20
C SER A 109 14.02 -17.23 25.60
N PHE A 110 14.25 -15.91 25.52
CA PHE A 110 15.58 -15.31 25.69
C PHE A 110 15.73 -14.42 26.94
N ALA A 111 14.66 -14.13 27.69
CA ALA A 111 14.71 -13.23 28.85
C ALA A 111 15.67 -13.66 29.97
N LYS A 112 16.05 -14.94 30.03
CA LYS A 112 17.00 -15.46 31.04
C LYS A 112 18.46 -15.46 30.55
N THR A 113 18.71 -15.20 29.27
CA THR A 113 20.03 -15.32 28.65
C THR A 113 20.54 -14.04 28.01
N THR A 114 19.69 -13.01 27.85
CA THR A 114 20.03 -11.73 27.23
C THR A 114 19.90 -10.54 28.19
N ASP A 115 20.54 -9.42 27.85
CA ASP A 115 20.47 -8.19 28.65
C ASP A 115 19.25 -7.32 28.30
N GLY A 116 18.95 -6.34 29.16
CA GLY A 116 17.79 -5.46 28.97
C GLY A 116 17.89 -4.57 27.71
N ARG A 117 19.10 -4.34 27.19
CA ARG A 117 19.32 -3.56 25.96
C ARG A 117 18.88 -4.36 24.74
N TRP A 118 19.28 -5.63 24.67
CA TRP A 118 18.86 -6.53 23.60
C TRP A 118 17.34 -6.66 23.52
N LEU A 119 16.65 -6.79 24.66
CA LEU A 119 15.19 -6.87 24.71
C LEU A 119 14.52 -5.61 24.15
N LYS A 120 15.06 -4.43 24.43
CA LYS A 120 14.55 -3.16 23.90
C LYS A 120 14.79 -3.03 22.40
N ASP A 121 15.99 -3.35 21.93
CA ASP A 121 16.31 -3.34 20.49
C ASP A 121 15.39 -4.30 19.72
N ARG A 122 15.00 -5.41 20.36
CA ARG A 122 14.07 -6.38 19.78
C ARG A 122 12.61 -5.91 19.77
N GLU A 123 12.19 -5.18 20.79
CA GLU A 123 10.89 -4.51 20.79
C GLU A 123 10.79 -3.50 19.62
N ASP A 124 11.81 -2.67 19.42
CA ASP A 124 11.86 -1.71 18.32
C ASP A 124 11.88 -2.40 16.95
N TYR A 125 12.55 -3.56 16.84
CA TYR A 125 12.53 -4.40 15.65
C TYR A 125 11.12 -4.88 15.28
N HIS A 126 10.37 -5.44 16.24
CA HIS A 126 9.00 -5.90 15.99
C HIS A 126 8.04 -4.74 15.67
N LYS A 127 8.20 -3.58 16.31
CA LYS A 127 7.44 -2.37 15.95
C LYS A 127 7.71 -1.94 14.52
N ALA A 128 8.97 -1.98 14.08
CA ALA A 128 9.33 -1.64 12.71
C ALA A 128 8.74 -2.64 11.70
N ILE A 129 8.69 -3.93 12.02
CA ILE A 129 8.02 -4.94 11.17
C ILE A 129 6.52 -4.68 11.09
N ALA A 130 5.85 -4.46 12.22
CA ALA A 130 4.41 -4.19 12.23
C ALA A 130 4.08 -2.95 11.39
N GLN A 131 4.86 -1.89 11.54
CA GLN A 131 4.73 -0.67 10.75
C GLN A 131 4.98 -0.95 9.26
N SER A 132 6.03 -1.69 8.92
CA SER A 132 6.34 -2.03 7.53
C SER A 132 5.24 -2.87 6.88
N ARG A 133 4.69 -3.85 7.59
CA ARG A 133 3.55 -4.66 7.12
C ARG A 133 2.32 -3.79 6.85
N TYR A 134 1.99 -2.91 7.79
CA TYR A 134 0.88 -1.96 7.63
C TYR A 134 1.05 -1.09 6.38
N LEU A 135 2.25 -0.51 6.18
CA LEU A 135 2.54 0.34 5.02
C LEU A 135 2.36 -0.42 3.70
N GLY A 136 2.71 -1.70 3.64
CA GLY A 136 2.46 -2.53 2.47
C GLY A 136 1.00 -2.79 2.19
N ILE A 137 0.24 -3.20 3.22
CA ILE A 137 -1.21 -3.38 3.06
C ILE A 137 -1.86 -2.08 2.59
N ARG A 138 -1.47 -0.95 3.17
CA ARG A 138 -1.97 0.37 2.75
C ARG A 138 -1.67 0.66 1.28
N SER A 139 -0.44 0.38 0.83
CA SER A 139 -0.05 0.55 -0.57
C SER A 139 -0.86 -0.34 -1.51
N ASP A 140 -1.01 -1.62 -1.16
CA ASP A 140 -1.77 -2.59 -1.96
C ASP A 140 -3.24 -2.19 -2.08
N LEU A 141 -3.85 -1.69 -1.01
CA LEU A 141 -5.25 -1.23 -1.03
C LEU A 141 -5.45 0.04 -1.87
N ILE A 142 -4.47 0.93 -1.92
CA ILE A 142 -4.52 2.10 -2.83
C ILE A 142 -4.40 1.63 -4.28
N GLU A 143 -3.54 0.66 -4.56
CA GLU A 143 -3.42 0.07 -5.89
C GLU A 143 -4.73 -0.61 -6.32
N VAL A 144 -5.49 -1.24 -5.40
CA VAL A 144 -6.84 -1.74 -5.71
C VAL A 144 -7.75 -0.62 -6.21
N LEU A 145 -7.75 0.54 -5.56
CA LEU A 145 -8.57 1.69 -5.95
C LEU A 145 -8.17 2.19 -7.35
N ILE A 146 -6.87 2.32 -7.61
CA ILE A 146 -6.33 2.76 -8.91
C ILE A 146 -6.69 1.76 -10.01
N SER A 147 -6.42 0.47 -9.80
CA SER A 147 -6.76 -0.61 -10.74
C SER A 147 -8.27 -0.69 -11.01
N TRP A 148 -9.12 -0.31 -10.05
CA TRP A 148 -10.57 -0.32 -10.23
C TRP A 148 -11.02 0.69 -11.29
N PHE A 149 -10.50 1.92 -11.22
CA PHE A 149 -10.72 2.93 -12.27
C PHE A 149 -9.95 2.59 -13.55
N GLY A 150 -8.78 1.95 -13.44
CA GLY A 150 -8.02 1.40 -14.56
C GLY A 150 -8.82 0.40 -15.39
N ASP A 151 -9.55 -0.52 -14.75
CA ASP A 151 -10.42 -1.47 -15.44
C ASP A 151 -11.59 -0.77 -16.15
N ALA A 152 -12.19 0.25 -15.54
CA ALA A 152 -13.21 1.08 -16.21
C ALA A 152 -12.65 1.78 -17.46
N LEU A 153 -11.43 2.31 -17.41
CA LEU A 153 -10.74 2.88 -18.58
C LEU A 153 -10.43 1.82 -19.64
N ARG A 154 -10.03 0.62 -19.23
CA ARG A 154 -9.75 -0.51 -20.13
C ARG A 154 -11.00 -0.95 -20.89
N HIS A 155 -12.15 -1.01 -20.21
CA HIS A 155 -13.44 -1.27 -20.84
C HIS A 155 -13.76 -0.23 -21.93
N LYS A 156 -13.56 1.07 -21.68
CA LYS A 156 -13.78 2.11 -22.69
C LYS A 156 -12.93 1.97 -23.94
N LYS A 157 -11.72 1.40 -23.82
CA LYS A 157 -10.81 1.17 -24.94
C LYS A 157 -10.94 -0.23 -25.56
N GLY A 158 -11.84 -1.07 -25.05
CA GLY A 158 -12.09 -2.42 -25.56
C GLY A 158 -11.00 -3.43 -25.21
N TYR A 159 -10.19 -3.17 -24.17
CA TYR A 159 -9.21 -4.14 -23.70
C TYR A 159 -9.90 -5.27 -22.92
N THR A 160 -9.45 -6.51 -23.17
CA THR A 160 -10.02 -7.72 -22.54
C THR A 160 -9.28 -8.17 -21.29
N LYS A 161 -8.05 -7.70 -21.09
CA LYS A 161 -7.27 -7.98 -19.89
C LYS A 161 -7.66 -6.97 -18.81
N LEU A 162 -8.34 -7.45 -17.78
CA LEU A 162 -8.77 -6.69 -16.62
C LEU A 162 -8.05 -7.22 -15.37
N ASP A 163 -7.82 -6.34 -14.41
CA ASP A 163 -7.21 -6.69 -13.13
C ASP A 163 -8.22 -7.41 -12.23
N PHE A 164 -9.52 -7.08 -12.34
CA PHE A 164 -10.60 -7.64 -11.53
C PHE A 164 -11.68 -8.31 -12.38
N LEU A 165 -11.35 -9.42 -13.06
CA LEU A 165 -12.27 -10.16 -13.93
C LEU A 165 -13.62 -10.52 -13.26
N GLN A 166 -13.59 -10.91 -11.98
CA GLN A 166 -14.79 -11.25 -11.20
C GLN A 166 -15.72 -10.05 -10.95
N HIS A 167 -15.21 -8.84 -11.11
CA HIS A 167 -15.90 -7.58 -10.88
C HIS A 167 -16.16 -6.80 -12.18
N SER A 168 -15.91 -7.43 -13.34
CA SER A 168 -15.96 -6.78 -14.65
C SER A 168 -17.31 -6.13 -14.97
N GLU A 169 -18.43 -6.65 -14.46
CA GLU A 169 -19.75 -6.01 -14.63
C GLU A 169 -19.83 -4.63 -13.96
N PHE A 170 -19.20 -4.45 -12.79
CA PHE A 170 -19.18 -3.19 -12.07
C PHE A 170 -18.26 -2.18 -12.75
N THR A 171 -17.04 -2.59 -13.12
CA THR A 171 -16.09 -1.71 -13.83
C THR A 171 -16.60 -1.33 -15.23
N LEU A 172 -17.37 -2.21 -15.89
CA LEU A 172 -18.08 -1.88 -17.12
C LEU A 172 -19.19 -0.85 -16.89
N THR A 173 -19.93 -0.94 -15.79
CA THR A 173 -20.95 0.05 -15.42
C THR A 173 -20.30 1.43 -15.24
N LEU A 174 -19.20 1.52 -14.48
CA LEU A 174 -18.44 2.75 -14.31
C LEU A 174 -17.91 3.31 -15.64
N SER A 175 -17.43 2.43 -16.52
CA SER A 175 -17.01 2.78 -17.88
C SER A 175 -18.14 3.41 -18.70
N ASN A 176 -19.40 3.03 -18.47
CA ASN A 176 -20.54 3.60 -19.18
C ASN A 176 -21.03 4.92 -18.55
N GLU A 177 -20.90 5.07 -17.23
CA GLU A 177 -21.37 6.24 -16.49
C GLU A 177 -20.46 7.47 -16.66
N PHE A 178 -19.14 7.29 -16.66
CA PHE A 178 -18.18 8.40 -16.72
C PHE A 178 -17.52 8.54 -18.08
N SER A 179 -17.03 9.73 -18.41
CA SER A 179 -16.15 9.98 -19.54
C SER A 179 -14.71 9.49 -19.27
N ILE A 180 -13.86 9.42 -20.30
CA ILE A 180 -12.44 9.08 -20.14
C ILE A 180 -11.77 10.10 -19.22
N ASP A 181 -12.03 11.39 -19.43
CA ASP A 181 -11.40 12.47 -18.68
C ASP A 181 -11.80 12.43 -17.20
N GLU A 182 -13.06 12.15 -16.88
CA GLU A 182 -13.51 11.99 -15.48
C GLU A 182 -12.87 10.77 -14.80
N LEU A 183 -12.76 9.64 -15.50
CA LEU A 183 -12.09 8.46 -14.95
C LEU A 183 -10.60 8.72 -14.69
N MET A 184 -9.94 9.45 -15.60
CA MET A 184 -8.54 9.87 -15.43
C MET A 184 -8.38 10.82 -14.25
N GLU A 185 -9.24 11.82 -14.09
CA GLU A 185 -9.20 12.74 -12.94
C GLU A 185 -9.36 12.00 -11.61
N ARG A 186 -10.31 11.05 -11.54
CA ARG A 186 -10.52 10.22 -10.34
C ARG A 186 -9.30 9.35 -10.05
N MET A 187 -8.73 8.70 -11.06
CA MET A 187 -7.50 7.91 -10.93
C MET A 187 -6.32 8.76 -10.46
N ASN A 188 -6.10 9.93 -11.06
CA ASN A 188 -5.04 10.87 -10.67
C ASN A 188 -5.18 11.34 -9.22
N SER A 189 -6.41 11.51 -8.72
CA SER A 189 -6.63 11.88 -7.32
C SER A 189 -6.21 10.78 -6.33
N LEU A 190 -6.31 9.51 -6.74
CA LEU A 190 -5.86 8.36 -5.96
C LEU A 190 -4.36 8.12 -6.09
N GLU A 191 -3.76 8.39 -7.26
CA GLU A 191 -2.31 8.43 -7.38
C GLU A 191 -1.71 9.52 -6.49
N LYS A 192 -2.34 10.70 -6.43
CA LYS A 192 -1.92 11.75 -5.51
C LYS A 192 -2.08 11.35 -4.04
N LEU A 193 -3.11 10.57 -3.69
CA LEU A 193 -3.24 9.99 -2.35
C LEU A 193 -2.04 9.10 -2.00
N ARG A 194 -1.60 8.25 -2.94
CA ARG A 194 -0.42 7.40 -2.77
C ARG A 194 0.82 8.24 -2.45
N ASP A 195 1.03 9.31 -3.21
CA ASP A 195 2.17 10.23 -3.02
C ASP A 195 2.08 10.96 -1.68
N ASP A 196 0.92 11.54 -1.35
CA ASP A 196 0.68 12.28 -0.10
C ASP A 196 0.92 11.40 1.14
N LEU A 197 0.49 10.13 1.10
CA LEU A 197 0.71 9.16 2.18
C LEU A 197 2.16 8.68 2.32
N GLY A 198 3.01 8.95 1.32
CA GLY A 198 4.46 8.83 1.40
C GLY A 198 5.14 10.00 2.14
N THR A 199 4.39 11.06 2.45
CA THR A 199 4.90 12.26 3.15
C THR A 199 4.43 12.32 4.61
N ASN A 200 4.70 13.45 5.28
CA ASN A 200 4.27 13.69 6.68
C ASN A 200 2.81 14.17 6.81
N VAL A 201 1.97 14.01 5.79
CA VAL A 201 0.56 14.41 5.83
C VAL A 201 -0.22 13.49 6.78
N GLN A 202 -1.23 14.05 7.46
CA GLN A 202 -2.15 13.26 8.28
C GLN A 202 -2.99 12.32 7.40
N GLU A 203 -2.85 11.02 7.64
CA GLU A 203 -3.47 9.95 6.83
C GLU A 203 -4.98 10.12 6.66
N SER A 204 -5.72 10.38 7.75
CA SER A 204 -7.18 10.56 7.70
C SER A 204 -7.59 11.72 6.79
N LEU A 205 -6.86 12.83 6.84
CA LEU A 205 -7.16 14.01 6.03
C LEU A 205 -6.85 13.75 4.55
N ALA A 206 -5.71 13.11 4.26
CA ALA A 206 -5.36 12.76 2.88
C ALA A 206 -6.43 11.85 2.27
N ILE A 207 -6.88 10.83 3.00
CA ILE A 207 -7.93 9.91 2.58
C ILE A 207 -9.22 10.68 2.30
N GLU A 208 -9.72 11.48 3.24
CA GLU A 208 -10.97 12.24 3.07
C GLU A 208 -10.92 13.13 1.83
N VAL A 209 -9.87 13.94 1.67
CA VAL A 209 -9.73 14.86 0.53
C VAL A 209 -9.67 14.12 -0.80
N SER A 210 -8.89 13.05 -0.88
CA SER A 210 -8.75 12.28 -2.11
C SER A 210 -10.02 11.51 -2.44
N PHE A 211 -10.74 10.99 -1.45
CA PHE A 211 -12.00 10.29 -1.69
C PHE A 211 -13.12 11.24 -2.11
N LEU A 212 -13.16 12.47 -1.59
CA LEU A 212 -14.07 13.50 -2.09
C LEU A 212 -13.86 13.73 -3.60
N ARG A 213 -12.61 13.89 -4.03
CA ARG A 213 -12.26 14.07 -5.46
C ARG A 213 -12.57 12.81 -6.28
N ALA A 214 -12.15 11.64 -5.79
CA ALA A 214 -12.28 10.38 -6.50
C ALA A 214 -13.72 9.86 -6.61
N PHE A 215 -14.59 10.14 -5.64
CA PHE A 215 -15.93 9.54 -5.55
C PHE A 215 -17.08 10.55 -5.66
N ALA A 216 -16.95 11.79 -5.18
CA ALA A 216 -17.99 12.82 -5.35
C ALA A 216 -17.85 13.60 -6.67
N GLY A 217 -16.67 13.59 -7.28
CA GLY A 217 -16.36 14.39 -8.49
C GLY A 217 -16.14 15.87 -8.18
N ASN A 218 -15.89 16.68 -9.22
CA ASN A 218 -15.66 18.13 -9.10
C ASN A 218 -16.93 18.94 -8.78
N GLN A 219 -17.84 18.42 -7.97
CA GLN A 219 -18.85 19.26 -7.33
C GLN A 219 -18.15 19.98 -6.18
N ASN A 220 -17.51 21.11 -6.53
CA ASN A 220 -16.87 22.12 -5.67
C ASN A 220 -16.43 21.66 -4.27
N VAL A 221 -15.10 21.70 -4.07
CA VAL A 221 -14.41 21.82 -2.76
C VAL A 221 -15.32 22.33 -1.64
#